data_AF-L8FNV1-F1
#
_entry.id   AF-L8FNV1-F1
#
_cell.length_a   1.000
_cell.length_b   1.000
_cell.length_c   1.000
_cell.angle_alpha   90.00
_cell.angle_beta   90.00
_cell.angle_gamma   90.00
#
_symmetry.space_group_name_H-M   'P 1'
#
loop_
_entity.id
_entity.type
_entity.pdbx_description
1 polymer ?
#
loop_
_entity_poly.entity_id
_entity_poly.type
_entity_poly.pdbx_seq_one_letter_code
_entity_poly.pdbx_strand_id
1 'polypeptide(L)'
;MAIDLRPDRRTLLASGAAGFAFAGFARSAEAQTGQETYLNEVAGYGPLRADPNGLLDLPDGFSYRVVSQGGETMDDGLLVPGQFDGMGCFALEGSRVALVRNHELKGSSAALPQLGPRRLPSGALRGNRQGQGL
;
A
#
# COMPACT_ATOMS: atom_id res chain seq x y z
N MET A 1 -34.27 -5.31 57.11
CA MET A 1 -33.14 -4.52 56.58
C MET A 1 -33.40 -4.29 55.11
N ALA A 2 -33.88 -3.10 54.72
CA ALA A 2 -34.11 -2.76 53.32
C ALA A 2 -32.85 -2.08 52.78
N ILE A 3 -32.27 -2.66 51.75
CA ILE A 3 -31.10 -2.12 51.04
C ILE A 3 -31.62 -1.00 50.12
N ASP A 4 -31.25 0.24 50.39
CA ASP A 4 -31.63 1.40 49.58
C ASP A 4 -30.82 1.38 48.27
N LEU A 5 -31.44 0.89 47.20
CA LEU A 5 -30.81 0.75 45.88
C LEU A 5 -31.06 2.02 45.04
N ARG A 6 -30.57 3.17 45.50
CA ARG A 6 -30.63 4.41 44.72
C ARG A 6 -29.39 4.52 43.84
N PRO A 7 -29.52 4.44 42.51
CA PRO A 7 -28.37 4.65 41.64
C PRO A 7 -27.88 6.09 41.79
N ASP A 8 -26.58 6.25 42.08
CA ASP A 8 -25.99 7.58 42.15
C ASP A 8 -25.81 8.16 40.72
N ARG A 9 -25.66 9.48 40.65
CA ARG A 9 -25.58 10.20 39.36
C ARG A 9 -24.45 9.68 38.47
N ARG A 10 -23.33 9.22 39.05
CA ARG A 10 -22.19 8.68 38.29
C ARG A 10 -22.53 7.32 37.70
N THR A 11 -23.19 6.43 38.46
CA THR A 11 -23.66 5.14 37.92
C THR A 11 -24.66 5.34 36.79
N LEU A 12 -25.58 6.30 36.93
CA LEU A 12 -26.55 6.62 35.87
C LEU A 12 -25.87 7.16 34.60
N LEU A 13 -24.90 8.07 34.75
CA LEU A 13 -24.15 8.62 33.61
C LEU A 13 -23.27 7.57 32.95
N ALA A 14 -22.59 6.73 33.73
CA ALA A 14 -21.70 5.69 33.21
C ALA A 14 -22.47 4.59 32.46
N SER A 15 -23.60 4.13 33.03
CA SER A 15 -24.46 3.15 32.36
C SER A 15 -25.14 3.72 31.10
N GLY A 16 -25.57 4.99 31.14
CA GLY A 16 -26.09 5.68 29.97
C GLY A 16 -25.06 5.81 28.85
N ALA A 17 -23.84 6.24 29.18
CA ALA A 17 -22.74 6.35 28.22
C ALA A 17 -22.36 5.00 27.61
N ALA A 18 -22.29 3.93 28.43
CA ALA A 18 -22.07 2.58 27.95
C ALA A 18 -23.18 2.11 26.99
N GLY A 19 -24.45 2.35 27.34
CA GLY A 19 -25.59 2.05 26.48
C GLY A 19 -25.52 2.76 25.12
N PHE A 20 -25.20 4.05 25.11
CA PHE A 20 -25.00 4.81 23.87
C PHE A 20 -23.82 4.30 23.04
N ALA A 21 -22.70 3.93 23.68
CA ALA A 21 -21.54 3.37 23.00
C ALA A 21 -21.88 2.04 22.32
N PHE A 22 -22.57 1.12 23.02
CA PHE A 22 -22.99 -0.15 22.44
C PHE A 22 -24.05 0.02 21.34
N ALA A 23 -25.01 0.93 21.52
CA ALA A 23 -26.00 1.24 20.49
C ALA A 23 -25.35 1.86 19.23
N GLY A 24 -24.41 2.79 19.42
CA GLY A 24 -23.63 3.39 18.33
C GLY A 24 -22.75 2.36 17.61
N PHE A 25 -22.12 1.46 18.36
CA PHE A 25 -21.34 0.36 17.78
C PHE A 25 -22.21 -0.62 16.98
N ALA A 26 -23.37 -1.02 17.50
CA ALA A 26 -24.31 -1.88 16.79
C ALA A 26 -24.81 -1.23 15.48
N ARG A 27 -25.11 0.08 15.51
CA ARG A 27 -25.45 0.85 14.30
C ARG A 27 -24.29 0.93 13.30
N SER A 28 -23.06 1.13 13.77
CA SER A 28 -21.88 1.13 12.91
C SER A 28 -21.64 -0.24 12.26
N ALA A 29 -21.86 -1.33 13.00
CA ALA A 29 -21.72 -2.69 12.47
C ALA A 29 -22.78 -2.99 11.40
N GLU A 30 -24.02 -2.53 11.61
CA GLU A 30 -25.08 -2.63 10.59
C GLU A 30 -24.75 -1.81 9.34
N ALA A 31 -24.18 -0.61 9.49
CA ALA A 31 -23.79 0.23 8.35
C ALA A 31 -22.71 -0.42 7.46
N GLN A 32 -21.85 -1.27 8.03
CA GLN A 32 -20.85 -2.04 7.27
C GLN A 32 -21.45 -3.22 6.50
N THR A 33 -22.71 -3.58 6.74
CA THR A 33 -23.41 -4.64 5.97
C THR A 33 -24.07 -4.12 4.70
N GLY A 34 -24.00 -2.81 4.42
CA GLY A 34 -24.43 -2.25 3.15
C GLY A 34 -23.67 -2.94 2.01
N GLN A 35 -24.40 -3.65 1.14
CA GLN A 35 -23.80 -4.23 -0.05
C GLN A 35 -23.15 -3.11 -0.87
N GLU A 36 -21.87 -3.27 -1.18
CA GLU A 36 -21.16 -2.48 -2.19
C GLU A 36 -22.03 -2.48 -3.46
N THR A 37 -22.76 -1.39 -3.69
CA THR A 37 -23.69 -1.25 -4.83
C THR A 37 -22.93 -0.79 -6.07
N TYR A 38 -21.61 -0.98 -6.09
CA TYR A 38 -20.79 -0.71 -7.25
C TYR A 38 -20.91 -1.88 -8.22
N LEU A 39 -21.93 -1.81 -9.08
CA LEU A 39 -22.01 -2.66 -10.26
C LEU A 39 -21.08 -2.07 -11.31
N ASN A 40 -19.99 -2.77 -11.60
CA ASN A 40 -19.15 -2.39 -12.73
C ASN A 40 -19.96 -2.65 -14.01
N GLU A 41 -20.44 -1.58 -14.65
CA GLU A 41 -21.35 -1.64 -15.80
C GLU A 41 -20.67 -2.13 -17.09
N VAL A 42 -19.35 -2.38 -17.05
CA VAL A 42 -18.57 -2.86 -18.18
C VAL A 42 -18.29 -4.35 -18.03
N ALA A 43 -18.59 -5.13 -19.08
CA ALA A 43 -18.11 -6.51 -19.18
C ALA A 43 -16.57 -6.50 -19.04
N GLY A 44 -16.07 -7.08 -17.95
CA GLY A 44 -14.63 -7.12 -17.67
C GLY A 44 -13.85 -7.84 -18.78
N TYR A 45 -12.53 -7.67 -18.78
CA TYR A 45 -11.63 -8.22 -19.81
C TYR A 45 -11.43 -9.74 -19.76
N GLY A 46 -12.32 -10.48 -19.09
CA GLY A 46 -12.19 -11.92 -18.83
C GLY A 46 -11.45 -12.25 -17.53
N PRO A 47 -11.24 -13.54 -17.24
CA PRO A 47 -10.55 -13.99 -16.04
C PRO A 47 -9.06 -13.59 -16.06
N LEU A 48 -8.51 -13.31 -14.88
CA LEU A 48 -7.08 -13.05 -14.73
C LEU A 48 -6.29 -14.37 -14.78
N ARG A 49 -5.15 -14.34 -15.46
CA ARG A 49 -4.18 -15.45 -15.46
C ARG A 49 -3.06 -15.13 -14.49
N ALA A 50 -2.77 -16.08 -13.61
CA ALA A 50 -1.67 -15.97 -12.66
C ALA A 50 -0.34 -15.71 -13.37
N ASP A 51 0.35 -14.66 -12.96
CA ASP A 51 1.68 -14.31 -13.45
C ASP A 51 2.74 -15.20 -12.79
N PRO A 52 3.56 -15.95 -13.55
CA PRO A 52 4.66 -16.73 -12.99
C PRO A 52 5.65 -15.91 -12.16
N ASN A 53 5.79 -14.61 -12.44
CA ASN A 53 6.66 -13.69 -11.70
C ASN A 53 5.95 -13.06 -10.49
N GLY A 54 4.63 -13.25 -10.34
CA GLY A 54 3.83 -12.69 -9.25
C GLY A 54 3.78 -11.17 -9.21
N LEU A 55 3.97 -10.48 -10.36
CA LEU A 55 3.92 -9.02 -10.43
C LEU A 55 2.52 -8.51 -10.76
N LEU A 56 1.93 -8.99 -11.85
CA LEU A 56 0.60 -8.55 -12.29
C LEU A 56 -0.13 -9.66 -13.05
N ASP A 57 -1.18 -10.19 -12.42
CA ASP A 57 -2.11 -11.10 -13.08
C ASP A 57 -2.93 -10.32 -14.11
N LEU A 58 -2.86 -10.74 -15.37
CA LEU A 58 -3.52 -10.08 -16.49
C LEU A 58 -4.48 -11.03 -17.22
N PRO A 59 -5.55 -10.51 -17.83
CA PRO A 59 -6.39 -11.31 -18.71
C PRO A 59 -5.65 -11.74 -19.98
N ASP A 60 -6.20 -12.73 -20.68
CA ASP A 60 -5.67 -13.18 -21.97
C ASP A 60 -5.62 -12.03 -22.99
N GLY A 61 -4.52 -11.98 -23.77
CA GLY A 61 -4.26 -10.93 -24.76
C GLY A 61 -3.59 -9.66 -24.21
N PHE A 62 -3.43 -9.54 -22.89
CA PHE A 62 -2.69 -8.43 -22.25
C PHE A 62 -1.25 -8.84 -21.91
N SER A 63 -0.36 -7.84 -21.90
CA SER A 63 1.04 -8.01 -21.50
C SER A 63 1.54 -6.76 -20.80
N TYR A 64 2.48 -6.92 -19.88
CA TYR A 64 3.19 -5.81 -19.25
C TYR A 64 4.69 -5.87 -19.56
N ARG A 65 5.36 -4.75 -19.34
CA ARG A 65 6.82 -4.66 -19.30
C ARG A 65 7.23 -3.84 -18.09
N VAL A 66 8.14 -4.38 -17.28
CA VAL A 66 8.76 -3.59 -16.21
C VAL A 66 9.72 -2.59 -16.86
N VAL A 67 9.49 -1.31 -16.62
CA VAL A 67 10.31 -0.22 -17.20
C VAL A 67 11.34 0.33 -16.20
N SER A 68 11.16 0.11 -14.91
CA SER A 68 12.11 0.46 -13.85
C SER A 68 11.67 -0.15 -12.52
N GLN A 69 12.63 -0.65 -11.76
CA GLN A 69 12.45 -1.25 -10.44
C GLN A 69 13.28 -0.50 -9.38
N GLY A 70 12.75 -0.41 -8.16
CA GLY A 70 13.46 0.20 -7.05
C GLY A 70 14.77 -0.52 -6.76
N GLY A 71 15.85 0.24 -6.55
CA GLY A 71 17.19 -0.29 -6.29
C GLY A 71 18.02 -0.59 -7.55
N GLU A 72 17.46 -0.44 -8.75
CA GLU A 72 18.26 -0.43 -9.98
C GLU A 72 19.10 0.85 -10.07
N THR A 73 20.26 0.77 -10.72
CA THR A 73 21.12 1.93 -10.98
C THR A 73 20.56 2.75 -12.14
N MET A 74 20.38 4.05 -11.91
CA MET A 74 20.00 5.04 -12.91
C MET A 74 21.22 5.55 -13.68
N ASP A 75 20.99 6.23 -14.81
CA ASP A 75 22.05 6.77 -15.67
C ASP A 75 22.92 7.83 -14.98
N ASP A 76 22.42 8.48 -13.93
CA ASP A 76 23.17 9.43 -13.09
C ASP A 76 24.01 8.74 -12.00
N GLY A 77 23.96 7.41 -11.92
CA GLY A 77 24.65 6.58 -10.93
C GLY A 77 23.97 6.51 -9.57
N LEU A 78 22.79 7.11 -9.39
CA LEU A 78 21.95 6.94 -8.20
C LEU A 78 21.09 5.67 -8.32
N LEU A 79 20.50 5.24 -7.22
CA LEU A 79 19.55 4.13 -7.22
C LEU A 79 18.12 4.65 -7.40
N VAL A 80 17.30 3.92 -8.15
CA VAL A 80 15.86 4.20 -8.24
C VAL A 80 15.25 4.09 -6.84
N PRO A 81 14.58 5.14 -6.32
CA PRO A 81 13.98 5.08 -5.00
C PRO A 81 12.80 4.09 -4.95
N GLY A 82 12.52 3.55 -3.75
CA GLY A 82 11.32 2.74 -3.51
C GLY A 82 10.07 3.60 -3.31
N GLN A 83 9.01 3.01 -2.75
CA GLN A 83 7.73 3.68 -2.42
C GLN A 83 7.18 4.51 -3.59
N PHE A 84 7.12 3.89 -4.77
CA PHE A 84 6.51 4.52 -5.94
C PHE A 84 5.06 4.88 -5.65
N ASP A 85 4.66 6.06 -6.12
CA ASP A 85 3.32 6.62 -5.97
C ASP A 85 2.84 7.14 -7.34
N GLY A 86 1.96 8.13 -7.36
CA GLY A 86 1.40 8.74 -8.56
C GLY A 86 2.42 9.06 -9.65
N MET A 87 1.98 8.91 -10.89
CA MET A 87 2.80 9.09 -12.08
C MET A 87 2.06 9.82 -13.19
N GLY A 88 2.81 10.50 -14.06
CA GLY A 88 2.30 11.23 -15.21
C GLY A 88 3.17 11.05 -16.44
N CYS A 89 2.52 10.92 -17.60
CA CYS A 89 3.17 10.81 -18.90
C CYS A 89 3.06 12.13 -19.66
N PHE A 90 4.19 12.65 -20.13
CA PHE A 90 4.27 13.87 -20.92
C PHE A 90 4.87 13.56 -22.28
N ALA A 91 4.19 13.97 -23.35
CA ALA A 91 4.70 13.77 -24.71
C ALA A 91 6.01 14.55 -24.90
N LEU A 92 6.98 13.90 -25.54
CA LEU A 92 8.20 14.53 -26.07
C LEU A 92 8.17 14.44 -27.61
N GLU A 93 9.20 14.97 -28.26
CA GLU A 93 9.30 14.91 -29.72
C GLU A 93 9.32 13.47 -30.26
N GLY A 94 8.58 13.24 -31.35
CA GLY A 94 8.48 11.95 -32.02
C GLY A 94 7.58 10.99 -31.24
N SER A 95 8.07 9.75 -31.05
CA SER A 95 7.37 8.68 -30.31
C SER A 95 7.86 8.55 -28.86
N ARG A 96 8.48 9.60 -28.31
CA ARG A 96 9.07 9.58 -26.96
C ARG A 96 8.09 10.16 -25.94
N VAL A 97 8.16 9.64 -24.72
CA VAL A 97 7.35 10.07 -23.59
C VAL A 97 8.27 10.23 -22.38
N ALA A 98 8.12 11.34 -21.65
CA ALA A 98 8.69 11.49 -20.32
C ALA A 98 7.69 10.95 -19.29
N LEU A 99 8.09 9.92 -18.55
CA LEU A 99 7.33 9.40 -17.42
C LEU A 99 7.90 9.99 -16.13
N VAL A 100 7.11 10.84 -15.45
CA VAL A 100 7.46 11.40 -14.15
C VAL A 100 6.74 10.59 -13.07
N ARG A 101 7.45 10.14 -12.05
CA ARG A 101 6.93 9.30 -10.97
C ARG A 101 7.26 9.92 -9.62
N ASN A 102 6.28 9.99 -8.73
CA ASN A 102 6.48 10.40 -7.35
C ASN A 102 7.00 9.20 -6.51
N HIS A 103 7.71 9.52 -5.43
CA HIS A 103 8.18 8.55 -4.44
C HIS A 103 7.85 9.07 -3.03
N GLU A 104 6.90 8.46 -2.34
CA GLU A 104 6.47 8.88 -0.99
C GLU A 104 7.43 8.37 0.10
N LEU A 105 8.66 8.86 0.07
CA LEU A 105 9.69 8.48 1.02
C LEU A 105 9.42 9.07 2.42
N LYS A 106 9.28 8.22 3.44
CA LYS A 106 9.31 8.66 4.85
C LYS A 106 10.75 8.74 5.34
N GLY A 107 11.04 9.67 6.24
CA GLY A 107 12.40 9.87 6.79
C GLY A 107 12.99 8.67 7.53
N SER A 108 12.14 7.75 8.00
CA SER A 108 12.53 6.46 8.61
C SER A 108 12.45 5.27 7.66
N SER A 109 11.97 5.47 6.43
CA SER A 109 11.90 4.39 5.46
C SER A 109 13.33 4.03 5.08
N ALA A 110 13.70 2.78 5.33
CA ALA A 110 14.88 2.13 4.75
C ALA A 110 14.71 1.95 3.23
N ALA A 111 14.18 2.96 2.54
CA ALA A 111 14.32 3.08 1.11
C ALA A 111 15.83 3.04 0.86
N LEU A 112 16.23 2.15 -0.05
CA LEU A 112 17.61 1.96 -0.45
C LEU A 112 18.37 3.28 -0.39
N PRO A 113 19.55 3.32 0.25
CA PRO A 113 20.29 4.56 0.40
C PRO A 113 20.29 5.27 -0.94
N GLN A 114 19.77 6.50 -0.98
CA GLN A 114 19.88 7.39 -2.16
C GLN A 114 21.35 7.68 -2.51
N LEU A 115 22.28 7.13 -1.72
CA LEU A 115 23.70 7.09 -1.99
C LEU A 115 23.98 6.15 -3.16
N GLY A 116 24.28 6.74 -4.30
CA GLY A 116 25.06 6.07 -5.33
C GLY A 116 26.40 5.51 -4.78
N PRO A 117 27.16 4.77 -5.60
CA PRO A 117 28.30 3.96 -5.17
C PRO A 117 29.45 4.71 -4.46
N ARG A 118 29.41 6.05 -4.40
CA ARG A 118 30.47 6.90 -3.85
C ARG A 118 30.37 7.16 -2.34
N ARG A 119 29.36 6.64 -1.62
CA ARG A 119 29.19 6.93 -0.18
C ARG A 119 28.81 5.74 0.70
N LEU A 120 29.05 4.50 0.30
CA LEU A 120 29.00 3.41 1.29
C LEU A 120 30.29 3.45 2.13
N PRO A 121 30.22 3.61 3.47
CA PRO A 121 31.39 3.36 4.31
C PRO A 121 31.83 1.91 4.08
N SER A 122 33.15 1.68 4.06
CA SER A 122 33.85 0.49 3.56
C SER A 122 33.56 -0.86 4.28
N GLY A 123 32.38 -1.06 4.88
CA GLY A 123 32.00 -2.27 5.60
C GLY A 123 30.54 -2.70 5.45
N ALA A 124 29.71 -2.04 4.63
CA ALA A 124 28.27 -2.34 4.56
C ALA A 124 27.90 -3.60 3.74
N LEU A 125 28.85 -4.25 3.08
CA LEU A 125 28.62 -5.47 2.29
C LEU A 125 29.47 -6.62 2.81
N ARG A 126 29.15 -7.15 4.00
CA ARG A 126 29.52 -8.53 4.38
C ARG A 126 28.26 -9.38 4.33
N GLY A 127 28.13 -10.10 3.22
CA GLY A 127 26.90 -10.72 2.78
C GLY A 127 26.45 -11.94 3.60
N ASN A 128 25.15 -12.23 3.46
CA ASN A 128 24.62 -13.57 3.65
C ASN A 128 24.30 -14.14 2.26
N ARG A 129 25.30 -14.76 1.62
CA ARG A 129 25.13 -15.59 0.42
C ARG A 129 25.10 -17.05 0.88
N GLN A 130 23.91 -17.54 1.13
CA GLN A 130 23.50 -18.95 1.14
C GLN A 130 22.14 -18.92 0.43
N GLY A 131 21.86 -19.57 -0.69
CA GLY A 131 22.52 -20.53 -1.54
C GLY A 131 21.41 -21.06 -2.44
N GLN A 132 21.68 -21.23 -3.73
CA GLN A 132 21.07 -22.24 -4.61
C GLN A 132 21.70 -22.08 -6.00
N GLY A 133 22.34 -23.15 -6.43
CA GLY A 133 22.93 -23.30 -7.74
C GLY A 133 22.16 -24.31 -8.58
N LEU A 134 22.52 -24.27 -9.86
CA LEU A 134 22.21 -25.18 -10.98
C LEU A 134 20.73 -25.27 -11.37
#